data_AF-A0A3D2JT60-F1
#
_entry.id   AF-A0A3D2JT60-F1
#
_cell.length_a   1.000
_cell.length_b   1.000
_cell.length_c   1.000
_cell.angle_alpha   90.00
_cell.angle_beta   90.00
_cell.angle_gamma   90.00
#
_symmetry.space_group_name_H-M   'P 1'
#
loop_
_entity.id
_entity.type
_entity.pdbx_description
1 polymer ?
#
loop_
_entity_poly.entity_id
_entity_poly.type
_entity_poly.pdbx_seq_one_letter_code
_entity_poly.pdbx_strand_id
1 'polypeptide(L)'
;MRGITAASEQFFRKPPDDFTELSLLHPRDAVFIARQDQLKKMREFHHEVPQLQVLNQDEVLRRVPILDSNYLSDGLLETGGGDLEVDAILQGYLRRFRVAGGTLCCGQQVDSIAQLPGEWALSLNAVKLSNSQKREQVRCGIVVNAAGS
;
A
#
# COMPACT_ATOMS: atom_id res chain seq x y z
N MET A 1 11.35 -5.72 3.91
CA MET A 1 10.47 -4.72 3.26
C MET A 1 10.90 -4.45 1.81
N ARG A 2 12.15 -4.03 1.55
CA ARG A 2 12.62 -3.70 0.18
C ARG A 2 12.45 -4.81 -0.87
N GLY A 3 12.67 -6.07 -0.49
CA GLY A 3 12.51 -7.20 -1.43
C GLY A 3 11.09 -7.32 -2.00
N ILE A 4 10.05 -7.03 -1.21
CA ILE A 4 8.65 -7.08 -1.67
C ILE A 4 8.32 -5.85 -2.52
N THR A 5 8.81 -4.66 -2.12
CA THR A 5 8.66 -3.43 -2.91
C THR A 5 9.29 -3.57 -4.30
N ALA A 6 10.54 -4.04 -4.36
CA ALA A 6 11.26 -4.24 -5.63
C ALA A 6 10.59 -5.33 -6.50
N ALA A 7 10.14 -6.43 -5.90
CA ALA A 7 9.43 -7.48 -6.62
C ALA A 7 8.09 -7.00 -7.22
N SER A 8 7.45 -6.01 -6.60
CA SER A 8 6.15 -5.49 -7.04
C SER A 8 6.26 -4.33 -8.03
N GLU A 9 7.44 -3.71 -8.14
CA GLU A 9 7.67 -2.50 -8.94
C GLU A 9 7.34 -2.71 -10.43
N GLN A 10 7.75 -3.84 -11.01
CA GLN A 10 7.49 -4.14 -12.42
C GLN A 10 6.00 -4.11 -12.73
N PHE A 11 5.17 -4.65 -11.84
CA PHE A 11 3.72 -4.66 -12.01
C PHE A 11 3.13 -3.25 -12.00
N PHE A 12 3.56 -2.37 -11.08
CA PHE A 12 3.04 -1.00 -11.03
C PHE A 12 3.52 -0.14 -12.21
N ARG A 13 4.72 -0.40 -12.74
CA ARG A 13 5.22 0.32 -13.92
C ARG A 13 4.64 -0.20 -15.24
N LYS A 14 4.34 -1.49 -15.31
CA LYS A 14 3.87 -2.19 -16.52
C LYS A 14 2.82 -3.23 -16.12
N PRO A 15 1.60 -2.81 -15.74
CA PRO A 15 0.54 -3.76 -15.46
C PRO A 15 0.15 -4.50 -16.75
N PRO A 16 -0.46 -5.69 -16.66
CA PRO A 16 -1.08 -6.36 -17.81
C PRO A 16 -2.10 -5.45 -18.51
N ASP A 17 -2.21 -5.55 -19.83
CA ASP A 17 -3.07 -4.68 -20.65
C ASP A 17 -4.56 -4.71 -20.24
N ASP A 18 -5.02 -5.81 -19.63
CA ASP A 18 -6.41 -6.00 -19.18
C ASP A 18 -6.64 -5.53 -17.73
N PHE A 19 -5.63 -4.98 -17.05
CA PHE A 19 -5.72 -4.61 -15.65
C PHE A 19 -6.38 -3.24 -15.44
N THR A 20 -5.90 -2.21 -16.14
CA THR A 20 -6.46 -0.85 -16.12
C THR A 20 -5.92 -0.02 -17.29
N GLU A 21 -6.67 1.01 -17.70
CA GLU A 21 -6.22 2.00 -18.69
C GLU A 21 -5.43 3.15 -18.06
N LEU A 22 -5.40 3.23 -16.72
CA LEU A 22 -4.73 4.29 -15.96
C LEU A 22 -3.27 3.93 -15.66
N SER A 23 -2.40 4.95 -15.57
CA SER A 23 -1.06 4.76 -14.99
C SER A 23 -1.18 4.41 -13.51
N LEU A 24 -0.56 3.32 -13.08
CA LEU A 24 -0.60 2.89 -11.67
C LEU A 24 0.46 3.59 -10.81
N LEU A 25 1.49 4.17 -11.41
CA LEU A 25 2.56 4.91 -10.74
C LEU A 25 2.70 6.28 -11.38
N HIS A 26 2.60 7.32 -10.57
CA HIS A 26 2.86 8.70 -10.96
C HIS A 26 4.23 9.08 -10.41
N PRO A 27 5.24 9.34 -11.28
CA PRO A 27 6.59 9.66 -10.83
C PRO A 27 6.58 10.87 -9.90
N ARG A 28 7.23 10.72 -8.74
CA ARG A 28 7.35 11.79 -7.76
C ARG A 28 8.59 11.59 -6.92
N ASP A 29 9.44 12.60 -6.93
CA ASP A 29 10.62 12.66 -6.08
C ASP A 29 10.24 12.71 -4.60
N ALA A 30 11.03 12.05 -3.77
CA ALA A 30 10.95 12.17 -2.31
C ALA A 30 12.26 12.72 -1.76
N VAL A 31 12.17 13.72 -0.89
CA VAL A 31 13.32 14.28 -0.17
C VAL A 31 13.22 13.89 1.30
N PHE A 32 14.23 13.18 1.79
CA PHE A 32 14.44 12.91 3.21
C PHE A 32 15.33 14.03 3.76
N ILE A 33 14.79 14.86 4.65
CA ILE A 33 15.55 15.95 5.26
C ILE A 33 16.24 15.50 6.55
N ALA A 34 17.39 16.10 6.84
CA ALA A 34 18.14 15.89 8.07
C ALA A 34 18.49 17.22 8.72
N ARG A 35 18.28 17.28 10.03
CA ARG A 35 18.85 18.31 10.89
C ARG A 35 20.29 17.99 11.27
N GLN A 36 20.94 18.95 11.93
CA GLN A 36 22.32 18.81 12.41
C GLN A 36 22.54 17.57 13.29
N ASP A 37 21.62 17.29 14.22
CA ASP A 37 21.67 16.13 15.12
C ASP A 37 21.37 14.79 14.41
N GLN A 38 20.86 14.83 13.18
CA GLN A 38 20.46 13.65 12.40
C GLN A 38 21.45 13.28 11.29
N LEU A 39 22.48 14.10 11.02
CA LEU A 39 23.43 13.87 9.94
C LEU A 39 24.13 12.50 10.01
N LYS A 40 24.39 11.99 11.22
CA LYS A 40 24.96 10.64 11.37
C LYS A 40 24.00 9.56 10.84
N LYS A 41 22.72 9.63 11.23
CA LYS A 41 21.68 8.69 10.79
C LYS A 41 21.41 8.79 9.29
N MET A 42 21.45 10.01 8.74
CA MET A 42 21.34 10.23 7.30
C MET A 42 22.47 9.51 6.55
N ARG A 43 23.72 9.64 7.00
CA ARG A 43 24.87 8.94 6.37
C ARG A 43 24.74 7.43 6.48
N GLU A 44 24.30 6.91 7.62
CA GLU A 44 24.02 5.48 7.82
C GLU A 44 22.93 5.02 6.84
N PHE A 45 21.84 5.77 6.69
CA PHE A 45 20.77 5.45 5.76
C PHE A 45 21.22 5.49 4.28
N HIS A 46 22.03 6.48 3.89
CA HIS A 46 22.64 6.51 2.56
C HIS A 46 23.59 5.33 2.32
N HIS A 47 24.33 4.89 3.33
CA HIS A 47 25.17 3.68 3.21
C HIS A 47 24.32 2.43 2.94
N GLU A 48 23.13 2.34 3.56
CA GLU A 48 22.17 1.27 3.28
C GLU A 48 21.46 1.43 1.93
N VAL A 49 21.39 2.65 1.36
CA VAL A 49 20.69 2.97 0.09
C VAL A 49 21.57 3.87 -0.78
N PRO A 50 22.66 3.34 -1.36
CA PRO A 50 23.63 4.15 -2.10
C PRO A 50 23.08 4.77 -3.39
N GLN A 51 21.83 4.45 -3.76
CA GLN A 51 21.12 5.00 -4.91
C GLN A 51 20.52 6.39 -4.63
N LEU A 52 20.34 6.73 -3.34
CA LEU A 52 19.85 8.05 -2.95
C LEU A 52 20.90 9.12 -3.24
N GLN A 53 20.48 10.25 -3.79
CA GLN A 53 21.38 11.36 -4.05
C GLN A 53 21.52 12.22 -2.79
N VAL A 54 22.75 12.47 -2.36
CA VAL A 54 23.03 13.43 -1.27
C VAL A 54 22.78 14.84 -1.78
N LEU A 55 21.98 15.61 -1.03
CA LEU A 55 21.73 17.02 -1.27
C LEU A 55 22.25 17.84 -0.08
N ASN A 56 22.91 18.96 -0.37
CA ASN A 56 23.20 19.97 0.64
C ASN A 56 21.97 20.85 0.95
N GLN A 57 22.08 21.70 1.97
CA GLN A 57 21.03 22.64 2.39
C GLN A 57 20.42 23.43 1.22
N ASP A 58 21.25 24.07 0.39
CA ASP A 58 20.80 24.93 -0.71
C ASP A 58 20.10 24.13 -1.81
N GLU A 59 20.53 22.90 -2.07
CA GLU A 59 19.89 21.98 -3.01
C GLU A 59 18.50 21.56 -2.53
N VAL A 60 18.36 21.29 -1.23
CA VAL A 60 17.06 20.98 -0.63
C VAL A 60 16.13 22.19 -0.65
N LEU A 61 16.62 23.39 -0.27
CA LEU A 61 15.82 24.62 -0.27
C LEU A 61 15.37 25.03 -1.67
N ARG A 62 16.18 24.81 -2.71
CA ARG A 62 15.76 25.02 -4.10
C ARG A 62 14.60 24.11 -4.52
N ARG A 63 14.50 22.91 -3.94
CA ARG A 63 13.42 21.95 -4.22
C ARG A 63 12.19 22.18 -3.34
N VAL A 64 12.39 22.54 -2.07
CA VAL A 64 11.32 22.70 -1.08
C VAL A 64 11.49 24.04 -0.34
N PRO A 65 11.09 25.17 -0.95
CA PRO A 65 11.40 26.52 -0.43
C PRO A 65 10.69 26.90 0.87
N ILE A 66 9.68 26.12 1.29
CA ILE A 66 8.92 26.37 2.53
C ILE A 66 9.65 25.91 3.80
N LEU A 67 10.76 25.18 3.66
CA LEU A 67 11.53 24.72 4.82
C LEU A 67 12.31 25.86 5.46
N ASP A 68 12.38 25.86 6.80
CA ASP A 68 13.22 26.79 7.56
C ASP A 68 14.69 26.40 7.43
N SER A 69 15.50 27.30 6.87
CA SER A 69 16.94 27.11 6.73
C SER A 69 17.65 26.94 8.08
N ASN A 70 17.12 27.48 9.18
CA ASN A 70 17.75 27.30 10.50
C ASN A 70 17.53 25.90 11.08
N TYR A 71 16.56 25.16 10.53
CA TYR A 71 16.22 23.81 10.97
C TYR A 71 16.92 22.73 10.12
N LEU A 72 17.03 22.98 8.82
CA LEU A 72 17.53 22.05 7.81
C LEU A 72 19.07 22.08 7.74
N SER A 73 19.74 20.92 7.68
CA SER A 73 21.17 20.82 7.37
C SER A 73 21.42 20.25 5.97
N ASP A 74 20.98 19.02 5.71
CA ASP A 74 21.21 18.30 4.45
C ASP A 74 20.02 17.39 4.14
N GLY A 75 20.04 16.70 3.01
CA GLY A 75 19.01 15.71 2.67
C GLY A 75 19.46 14.61 1.74
N LEU A 76 18.57 13.64 1.55
CA LEU A 76 18.70 12.57 0.57
C LEU A 76 17.52 12.64 -0.40
N LEU A 77 17.77 12.45 -1.67
CA LEU A 77 16.77 12.48 -2.73
C LEU A 77 16.59 11.10 -3.36
N GLU A 78 15.35 10.68 -3.44
CA GLU A 78 14.90 9.52 -4.22
C GLU A 78 14.11 10.00 -5.45
N THR A 79 14.48 9.51 -6.63
CA THR A 79 13.87 9.92 -7.92
C THR A 79 13.20 8.75 -8.67
N GLY A 80 13.47 7.50 -8.27
CA GLY A 80 12.85 6.32 -8.85
C GLY A 80 11.45 6.06 -8.29
N GLY A 81 11.07 6.71 -7.18
CA GLY A 81 9.78 6.56 -6.53
C GLY A 81 8.61 7.26 -7.23
N GLY A 82 7.45 7.17 -6.59
CA GLY A 82 6.24 7.82 -7.05
C GLY A 82 5.03 7.51 -6.20
N ASP A 83 3.94 8.21 -6.48
CA ASP A 83 2.65 7.97 -5.87
C ASP A 83 1.92 6.85 -6.64
N LEU A 84 1.32 5.92 -5.90
CA LEU A 84 0.53 4.84 -6.49
C LEU A 84 -0.92 5.26 -6.68
N GLU A 85 -1.52 4.88 -7.82
CA GLU A 85 -2.94 5.07 -8.07
C GLU A 85 -3.74 3.96 -7.37
N VAL A 86 -3.96 4.13 -6.06
CA VAL A 86 -4.50 3.09 -5.18
C VAL A 86 -5.90 2.65 -5.62
N ASP A 87 -6.76 3.56 -6.07
CA ASP A 87 -8.09 3.21 -6.55
C ASP A 87 -8.01 2.32 -7.79
N ALA A 88 -7.22 2.71 -8.79
CA ALA A 88 -7.04 1.91 -10.00
C ALA A 88 -6.47 0.52 -9.70
N ILE A 89 -5.52 0.42 -8.77
CA ILE A 89 -4.96 -0.87 -8.31
C ILE A 89 -6.06 -1.74 -7.70
N LEU A 90 -6.83 -1.20 -6.75
CA LEU A 90 -7.87 -1.95 -6.06
C LEU A 90 -8.98 -2.38 -7.03
N GLN A 91 -9.47 -1.47 -7.87
CA GLN A 91 -10.50 -1.77 -8.85
C GLN A 91 -10.03 -2.77 -9.90
N GLY A 92 -8.76 -2.71 -10.32
CA GLY A 92 -8.15 -3.69 -11.23
C GLY A 92 -8.19 -5.10 -10.65
N TYR A 93 -7.78 -5.27 -9.38
CA TYR A 93 -7.87 -6.57 -8.70
C TYR A 93 -9.32 -7.05 -8.53
N LEU A 94 -10.24 -6.17 -8.13
CA LEU A 94 -11.66 -6.53 -7.96
C LEU A 94 -12.31 -6.94 -9.29
N ARG A 95 -11.96 -6.27 -10.39
CA ARG A 95 -12.44 -6.63 -11.73
C ARG A 95 -11.98 -8.02 -12.12
N ARG A 96 -10.68 -8.32 -11.97
CA ARG A 96 -10.13 -9.64 -12.27
C ARG A 96 -10.72 -10.73 -11.38
N PHE A 97 -10.94 -10.45 -10.10
CA PHE A 97 -11.61 -11.36 -9.19
C PHE A 97 -13.03 -11.71 -9.66
N ARG A 98 -13.81 -10.71 -10.09
CA ARG A 98 -15.15 -10.93 -10.65
C ARG A 98 -15.14 -11.71 -11.97
N VAL A 99 -14.21 -11.40 -12.88
CA VAL A 99 -14.04 -12.12 -14.15
C VAL A 99 -13.68 -13.60 -13.91
N ALA A 100 -12.90 -13.88 -12.87
CA ALA A 100 -12.59 -15.25 -12.43
C ALA A 100 -13.75 -15.97 -11.70
N GLY A 101 -14.94 -15.35 -11.61
CA GLY A 101 -16.13 -15.93 -10.96
C GLY A 101 -16.22 -15.66 -9.46
N GLY A 102 -15.37 -14.78 -8.91
CA GLY A 102 -15.41 -14.39 -7.52
C GLY A 102 -16.57 -13.45 -7.17
N THR A 103 -17.10 -13.60 -5.96
CA THR A 103 -18.20 -12.77 -5.43
C THR A 103 -17.68 -11.81 -4.37
N LEU A 104 -17.90 -10.51 -4.57
CA LEU A 104 -17.61 -9.47 -3.57
C LEU A 104 -18.87 -9.14 -2.77
N CYS A 105 -18.88 -9.50 -1.49
CA CYS A 105 -19.98 -9.20 -0.57
C CYS A 105 -19.60 -8.05 0.37
N CYS A 106 -19.98 -6.82 0.01
CA CYS A 106 -19.79 -5.66 0.89
C CYS A 106 -20.88 -5.61 1.98
N GLY A 107 -20.60 -4.92 3.10
CA GLY A 107 -21.56 -4.75 4.19
C GLY A 107 -21.84 -6.02 5.01
N GLN A 108 -21.03 -7.07 4.82
CA GLN A 108 -21.10 -8.34 5.53
C GLN A 108 -19.94 -8.42 6.53
N GLN A 109 -20.21 -8.14 7.80
CA GLN A 109 -19.21 -8.29 8.84
C GLN A 109 -19.12 -9.76 9.26
N VAL A 110 -17.92 -10.30 9.34
CA VAL A 110 -17.69 -11.62 9.93
C VAL A 110 -17.71 -11.46 11.46
N ASP A 111 -18.71 -12.07 12.10
CA ASP A 111 -18.90 -12.05 13.56
C ASP A 111 -18.06 -13.15 14.24
N SER A 112 -17.98 -14.33 13.60
CA SER A 112 -17.21 -15.46 14.13
C SER A 112 -16.77 -16.41 13.03
N ILE A 113 -15.69 -17.16 13.31
CA ILE A 113 -15.13 -18.19 12.44
C ILE A 113 -14.95 -19.45 13.29
N ALA A 114 -15.43 -20.58 12.81
CA ALA A 114 -15.30 -21.88 13.46
C ALA A 114 -14.74 -22.93 12.49
N GLN A 115 -13.85 -23.78 12.98
CA GLN A 115 -13.37 -24.93 12.23
C GLN A 115 -14.29 -26.12 12.50
N LEU A 116 -14.82 -26.72 11.44
CA LEU A 116 -15.61 -27.95 11.46
C LEU A 116 -14.80 -29.08 10.81
N PRO A 117 -15.21 -30.35 10.95
CA PRO A 117 -14.55 -31.46 10.26
C PRO A 117 -14.56 -31.26 8.73
N GLY A 118 -13.40 -30.94 8.15
CA GLY A 118 -13.21 -30.77 6.71
C GLY A 118 -13.58 -29.41 6.13
N GLU A 119 -14.04 -28.44 6.94
CA GLU A 119 -14.43 -27.11 6.45
C GLU A 119 -14.34 -26.02 7.52
N TRP A 120 -14.40 -24.76 7.07
CA TRP A 120 -14.57 -23.58 7.89
C TRP A 120 -16.00 -23.07 7.76
N ALA A 121 -16.58 -22.62 8.87
CA ALA A 121 -17.87 -21.95 8.92
C ALA A 121 -17.71 -20.54 9.48
N LEU A 122 -18.19 -19.55 8.72
CA LEU A 122 -18.17 -18.14 9.09
C LEU A 122 -19.60 -17.70 9.38
N SER A 123 -19.80 -17.02 10.51
CA SER A 123 -21.06 -16.35 10.81
C SER A 123 -20.97 -14.90 10.37
N LEU A 124 -21.93 -14.47 9.57
CA LEU A 124 -22.05 -13.09 9.12
C LEU A 124 -23.09 -12.33 9.95
N ASN A 125 -22.78 -11.07 10.19
CA ASN A 125 -23.70 -10.09 10.73
C ASN A 125 -23.99 -9.07 9.63
N ALA A 126 -25.25 -9.05 9.19
CA ALA A 126 -25.69 -8.11 8.17
C ALA A 126 -25.67 -6.71 8.80
N VAL A 127 -24.69 -5.89 8.45
CA VAL A 127 -24.43 -4.61 9.15
C VAL A 127 -25.57 -3.62 8.93
N LYS A 128 -26.37 -3.73 7.84
CA LYS A 128 -27.59 -2.94 7.61
C LYS A 128 -28.55 -3.72 6.72
N LEU A 129 -29.78 -3.99 7.17
CA LEU A 129 -31.05 -3.96 6.39
C LEU A 129 -32.17 -4.92 6.86
N SER A 130 -32.02 -5.73 7.91
CA SER A 130 -33.19 -6.51 8.37
C SER A 130 -33.29 -6.66 9.88
N ASN A 131 -34.48 -6.41 10.42
CA ASN A 131 -34.90 -6.74 11.79
C ASN A 131 -35.03 -8.26 12.01
N SER A 132 -34.37 -9.08 11.18
CA SER A 132 -34.36 -10.53 11.30
C SER A 132 -33.05 -10.96 11.93
N GLN A 133 -33.11 -11.52 13.13
CA GLN A 133 -31.97 -12.10 13.89
C GLN A 133 -31.33 -13.34 13.23
N LYS A 134 -31.53 -13.56 11.92
CA LYS A 134 -31.02 -14.75 11.26
C LYS A 134 -29.57 -14.50 10.83
N ARG A 135 -28.64 -15.04 11.60
CA ARG A 135 -27.21 -15.10 11.22
C ARG A 135 -27.07 -15.91 9.94
N GLU A 136 -26.55 -15.29 8.90
CA GLU A 136 -26.18 -15.96 7.66
C GLU A 136 -24.85 -16.70 7.86
N GLN A 137 -24.72 -17.90 7.29
CA GLN A 137 -23.50 -18.70 7.39
C GLN A 137 -22.90 -18.93 6.02
N VAL A 138 -21.57 -18.78 5.93
CA VAL A 138 -20.77 -19.13 4.76
C VAL A 138 -19.86 -20.30 5.14
N ARG A 139 -19.77 -21.30 4.27
CA ARG A 139 -18.89 -22.47 4.45
C ARG A 139 -17.86 -22.54 3.33
N CYS A 140 -16.63 -22.90 3.67
CA CYS A 140 -15.53 -22.98 2.71
C CYS A 140 -14.40 -23.90 3.19
N GLY A 141 -13.56 -24.37 2.27
CA GLY A 141 -12.39 -25.20 2.62
C GLY A 141 -11.18 -24.38 3.11
N ILE A 142 -11.08 -23.09 2.74
CA ILE A 142 -9.95 -22.22 3.03
C ILE A 142 -10.48 -20.84 3.43
N VAL A 143 -9.91 -20.29 4.51
CA VAL A 143 -10.11 -18.91 4.94
C VAL A 143 -8.78 -18.16 4.84
N VAL A 144 -8.79 -17.01 4.16
CA VAL A 144 -7.66 -16.07 4.12
C VAL A 144 -8.03 -14.86 4.95
N ASN A 145 -7.35 -14.64 6.07
CA ASN A 145 -7.56 -13.43 6.88
C ASN A 145 -6.77 -12.26 6.29
N ALA A 146 -7.49 -11.36 5.62
CA ALA A 146 -6.97 -10.10 5.08
C ALA A 146 -7.70 -8.88 5.69
N ALA A 147 -8.16 -8.98 6.95
CA ALA A 147 -9.05 -8.00 7.59
C ALA A 147 -8.38 -6.68 8.01
N GLY A 148 -7.09 -6.48 7.72
CA GLY A 148 -6.35 -5.30 8.20
C GLY A 148 -6.33 -5.21 9.73
N SER A 149 -5.89 -4.07 10.25
CA SER A 149 -5.87 -3.74 11.69
C SER A 149 -6.97 -2.75 12.06
#